data_AF-A0A9Q0SSW8-F1
#
_entry.id   AF-A0A9Q0SSW8-F1
#
_cell.length_a   1.000
_cell.length_b   1.000
_cell.length_c   1.000
_cell.angle_alpha   90.00
_cell.angle_beta   90.00
_cell.angle_gamma   90.00
#
_symmetry.space_group_name_H-M   'P 1'
#
loop_
_entity.id
_entity.type
_entity.pdbx_description
1 polymer ?
#
loop_
_entity_poly.entity_id
_entity_poly.type
_entity_poly.pdbx_seq_one_letter_code
_entity_poly.pdbx_strand_id
1 'polypeptide(L)'
;MAMTRRVHPLVSLNPYQGNWTIKVRVTSKGNMRTYKNARGEGCVFNVELTDGDGTQIQATMFNEAAKKFYDRFELGKVYYISKGTLRVANKQFKTVQNDYEMTLNENSEVEEASDEAACIPETKFKFVPIDQLGPYVNSKDLVDVIGIVQSVSPTMSIRRKSNNETVPKRDIVVADETKKTVVVSLWNELATTVGQELQDIADKSPVVAIKSLKVGDFQGISLSTLGKSIVQVNPVISESKKLRNWYDSEGKETSMASVGSGLSPSTKSGGRSMYSDRVSLAHITSNPSLGEDKPAFFSIRAYISFIKPDQSMWYRACKTCNKKMTDALGGGYW
;
A
#
# COMPACT_ATOMS: atom_id res chain seq x y z
N MET A 1 -25.07 10.12 -37.30
CA MET A 1 -25.07 11.46 -36.68
C MET A 1 -24.71 11.28 -35.22
N ALA A 2 -23.48 11.62 -34.83
CA ALA A 2 -23.04 11.52 -33.44
C ALA A 2 -23.74 12.63 -32.63
N MET A 3 -24.65 12.26 -31.73
CA MET A 3 -25.16 13.22 -30.75
C MET A 3 -23.97 13.71 -29.93
N THR A 4 -23.62 14.99 -30.04
CA THR A 4 -22.61 15.63 -29.20
C THR A 4 -23.11 15.62 -27.76
N ARG A 5 -22.74 14.61 -26.98
CA ARG A 5 -23.03 14.54 -25.54
C ARG A 5 -22.34 15.73 -24.87
N ARG A 6 -23.08 16.50 -24.08
CA ARG A 6 -22.52 17.63 -23.34
C ARG A 6 -21.68 17.11 -22.16
N VAL A 7 -20.38 16.97 -22.38
CA VAL A 7 -19.42 16.52 -21.37
C VAL A 7 -19.04 17.67 -20.45
N HIS A 8 -19.06 17.42 -19.15
CA HIS A 8 -18.64 18.36 -18.10
C HIS A 8 -17.30 17.89 -17.52
N PRO A 9 -16.34 18.80 -17.24
CA PRO A 9 -15.12 18.45 -16.53
C PRO A 9 -15.42 18.17 -15.06
N LEU A 10 -14.64 17.30 -14.41
CA LEU A 10 -14.85 16.90 -13.03
C LEU A 10 -14.77 18.09 -12.06
N VAL A 11 -13.92 19.08 -12.37
CA VAL A 11 -13.78 20.30 -11.55
C VAL A 11 -15.06 21.15 -11.49
N SER A 12 -15.93 21.05 -12.50
CA SER A 12 -17.19 21.80 -12.55
C SER A 12 -18.33 21.15 -11.78
N LEU A 13 -18.16 19.87 -11.40
CA LEU A 13 -19.20 19.10 -10.74
C LEU A 13 -19.44 19.60 -9.32
N ASN A 14 -20.72 19.74 -8.98
CA ASN A 14 -21.16 20.07 -7.62
C ASN A 14 -22.50 19.38 -7.30
N PRO A 15 -22.86 19.25 -6.01
CA PRO A 15 -24.08 18.55 -5.58
C PRO A 15 -25.41 19.14 -6.07
N TYR A 16 -25.42 20.40 -6.54
CA TYR A 16 -26.62 21.11 -6.96
C TYR A 16 -26.89 20.98 -8.46
N GLN A 17 -25.98 20.37 -9.21
CA GLN A 17 -26.11 20.16 -10.65
C GLN A 17 -26.75 18.79 -10.92
N GLY A 18 -28.01 18.79 -11.39
CA GLY A 18 -28.79 17.57 -11.57
C GLY A 18 -28.49 16.77 -12.84
N ASN A 19 -28.26 17.45 -13.97
CA ASN A 19 -27.97 16.81 -15.26
C ASN A 19 -26.54 17.10 -15.69
N TRP A 20 -25.69 16.09 -15.59
CA TRP A 20 -24.32 16.12 -16.09
C TRP A 20 -23.94 14.78 -16.71
N THR A 21 -22.97 14.84 -17.61
CA THR A 21 -22.29 13.67 -18.16
C THR A 21 -20.81 13.97 -18.13
N ILE A 22 -20.01 13.06 -17.61
CA ILE A 22 -18.56 13.18 -17.56
C ILE A 22 -17.93 12.12 -18.45
N LYS A 23 -16.73 12.41 -18.94
CA LYS A 23 -15.89 11.47 -19.66
C LYS A 23 -14.63 11.24 -18.83
N VAL A 24 -14.45 10.01 -18.36
CA VAL A 24 -13.41 9.70 -17.37
C VAL A 24 -12.76 8.34 -17.65
N ARG A 25 -11.47 8.23 -17.34
CA ARG A 25 -10.73 6.97 -17.31
C ARG A 25 -10.77 6.38 -15.91
N VAL A 26 -10.96 5.06 -15.82
CA VAL A 26 -10.76 4.33 -14.55
C VAL A 26 -9.27 4.23 -14.28
N THR A 27 -8.79 4.95 -13.27
CA THR A 27 -7.39 4.89 -12.86
C THR A 27 -7.16 3.84 -11.80
N SER A 28 -8.11 3.62 -10.89
CA SER A 28 -8.01 2.58 -9.87
C SER A 28 -9.37 1.92 -9.65
N LYS A 29 -9.38 0.62 -9.38
CA LYS A 29 -10.58 -0.16 -9.06
C LYS A 29 -10.31 -0.92 -7.78
N GLY A 30 -11.09 -0.61 -6.74
CA GLY A 30 -11.07 -1.33 -5.49
C GLY A 30 -11.87 -2.63 -5.57
N ASN A 31 -11.46 -3.61 -4.78
CA ASN A 31 -12.12 -4.90 -4.68
C ASN A 31 -13.54 -4.75 -4.13
N MET A 32 -14.42 -5.67 -4.55
CA MET A 32 -15.75 -5.79 -3.98
C MET A 32 -15.65 -6.30 -2.54
N ARG A 33 -16.12 -5.48 -1.60
CA ARG A 33 -16.13 -5.76 -0.16
C ARG A 33 -17.55 -5.99 0.31
N THR A 34 -17.74 -6.91 1.24
CA THR A 34 -19.01 -7.07 1.95
C THR A 34 -18.97 -6.32 3.28
N TYR A 35 -20.12 -5.81 3.71
CA TYR A 35 -20.29 -5.17 5.01
C TYR A 35 -21.55 -5.69 5.70
N LYS A 36 -21.52 -5.74 7.03
CA LYS A 36 -22.67 -6.08 7.87
C LYS A 36 -22.86 -4.97 8.91
N ASN A 37 -24.03 -4.36 8.94
CA ASN A 37 -24.39 -3.35 9.92
C ASN A 37 -25.79 -3.62 10.48
N ALA A 38 -26.25 -2.80 11.43
CA ALA A 38 -27.57 -2.93 12.03
C ALA A 38 -28.74 -2.81 11.04
N ARG A 39 -28.50 -2.29 9.82
CA ARG A 39 -29.49 -2.13 8.75
C ARG A 39 -29.45 -3.26 7.72
N GLY A 40 -28.52 -4.22 7.86
CA GLY A 40 -28.41 -5.39 7.00
C GLY A 40 -27.00 -5.69 6.52
N GLU A 41 -26.91 -6.68 5.64
CA GLU A 41 -25.69 -7.05 4.92
C GLU A 41 -25.73 -6.47 3.51
N GLY A 42 -24.56 -6.04 3.01
CA GLY A 42 -24.45 -5.43 1.69
C GLY A 42 -23.06 -5.59 1.09
N CYS A 43 -22.90 -5.08 -0.12
CA CYS A 43 -21.60 -5.05 -0.81
C CYS A 43 -21.29 -3.65 -1.32
N VAL A 44 -20.01 -3.33 -1.41
CA VAL A 44 -19.53 -2.02 -1.84
C VAL A 44 -18.20 -2.18 -2.57
N PHE A 45 -18.02 -1.43 -3.64
CA PHE A 45 -16.71 -1.22 -4.23
C PHE A 45 -16.56 0.24 -4.63
N ASN A 46 -15.32 0.66 -4.81
CA ASN A 46 -14.98 2.04 -5.17
C ASN A 46 -14.04 2.05 -6.36
N VAL A 47 -14.18 3.05 -7.22
CA VAL A 47 -13.28 3.31 -8.34
C VAL A 47 -12.75 4.73 -8.24
N GLU A 48 -11.53 4.94 -8.71
CA GLU A 48 -10.96 6.27 -8.92
C GLU A 48 -11.02 6.58 -10.40
N LEU A 49 -11.54 7.76 -10.71
CA LEU A 49 -11.83 8.22 -12.05
C LEU A 49 -11.03 9.49 -12.31
N THR A 50 -10.43 9.61 -13.48
CA THR A 50 -9.66 10.79 -13.89
C THR A 50 -10.19 11.32 -15.23
N ASP A 51 -10.38 12.63 -15.34
CA ASP A 51 -10.80 13.29 -16.58
C ASP A 51 -9.62 13.77 -17.44
N GLY A 52 -9.93 14.41 -18.58
CA GLY A 52 -8.93 14.95 -19.51
C GLY A 52 -8.02 16.02 -18.88
N ASP A 53 -8.52 16.76 -17.90
CA ASP A 53 -7.81 17.82 -17.20
C ASP A 53 -6.91 17.28 -16.06
N GLY A 54 -6.97 15.96 -15.80
CA GLY A 54 -6.22 15.31 -14.72
C GLY A 54 -6.87 15.43 -13.35
N THR A 55 -8.09 15.96 -13.27
CA THR A 55 -8.88 16.00 -12.03
C THR A 55 -9.31 14.58 -11.68
N GLN A 56 -9.21 14.22 -10.41
CA GLN A 56 -9.57 12.88 -9.94
C GLN A 56 -10.83 12.94 -9.08
N ILE A 57 -11.70 11.94 -9.17
CA ILE A 57 -12.83 11.77 -8.27
C ILE A 57 -12.96 10.30 -7.88
N GLN A 58 -13.37 10.06 -6.63
CA GLN A 58 -13.71 8.72 -6.15
C GLN A 58 -15.20 8.48 -6.39
N ALA A 59 -15.54 7.36 -7.04
CA ALA A 59 -16.91 6.90 -7.17
C ALA A 59 -17.14 5.63 -6.34
N THR A 60 -18.25 5.59 -5.62
CA THR A 60 -18.63 4.46 -4.76
C THR A 60 -19.96 3.87 -5.23
N MET A 61 -20.02 2.54 -5.30
CA MET A 61 -21.21 1.80 -5.70
C MET A 61 -21.61 0.86 -4.58
N PHE A 62 -22.88 0.89 -4.18
CA PHE A 62 -23.43 0.04 -3.13
C PHE A 62 -24.41 -0.99 -3.72
N ASN A 63 -24.42 -2.18 -3.13
CA ASN A 63 -25.42 -3.24 -3.33
C ASN A 63 -25.67 -3.59 -4.81
N GLU A 64 -26.86 -3.30 -5.34
CA GLU A 64 -27.22 -3.66 -6.71
C GLU A 64 -26.38 -2.89 -7.74
N ALA A 65 -26.10 -1.62 -7.48
CA ALA A 65 -25.16 -0.84 -8.30
C ALA A 65 -23.75 -1.44 -8.26
N ALA A 66 -23.34 -1.97 -7.09
CA ALA A 66 -22.05 -2.65 -6.97
C ALA A 66 -21.99 -3.87 -7.91
N LYS A 67 -22.99 -4.75 -7.83
CA LYS A 67 -23.10 -5.95 -8.67
C LYS A 67 -23.21 -5.62 -10.16
N LYS A 68 -23.97 -4.58 -10.52
CA LYS A 68 -24.19 -4.15 -11.91
C LYS A 68 -22.93 -3.61 -12.57
N PHE A 69 -22.15 -2.81 -11.85
CA PHE A 69 -21.03 -2.07 -12.44
C PHE A 69 -19.66 -2.70 -12.18
N TYR A 70 -19.55 -3.68 -11.27
CA TYR A 70 -18.25 -4.26 -10.94
C TYR A 70 -17.57 -4.84 -12.17
N ASP A 71 -18.25 -5.69 -12.94
CA ASP A 71 -17.65 -6.31 -14.14
C ASP A 71 -17.58 -5.34 -15.33
N ARG A 72 -18.35 -4.24 -15.29
CA ARG A 72 -18.37 -3.24 -16.36
C ARG A 72 -17.20 -2.26 -16.31
N PHE A 73 -16.71 -1.94 -15.10
CA PHE A 73 -15.54 -1.09 -14.94
C PHE A 73 -14.27 -1.91 -15.04
N GLU A 74 -13.46 -1.61 -16.05
CA GLU A 74 -12.12 -2.16 -16.22
C GLU A 74 -11.08 -1.05 -16.09
N LEU A 75 -9.93 -1.39 -15.54
CA LEU A 75 -8.84 -0.45 -15.30
C LEU A 75 -8.26 0.03 -16.63
N GLY A 76 -8.03 1.34 -16.78
CA GLY A 76 -7.45 1.96 -17.98
C GLY A 76 -8.47 2.32 -19.07
N LYS A 77 -9.68 1.74 -19.05
CA LYS A 77 -10.75 2.07 -20.00
C LYS A 77 -11.40 3.42 -19.69
N VAL A 78 -11.96 4.04 -20.74
CA VAL A 78 -12.65 5.34 -20.66
C VAL A 78 -14.16 5.12 -20.74
N TYR A 79 -14.90 5.82 -19.89
CA TYR A 79 -16.35 5.72 -19.78
C TYR A 79 -17.01 7.09 -19.79
N TYR A 80 -18.19 7.14 -20.39
CA TYR A 80 -19.18 8.18 -20.15
C TYR A 80 -20.02 7.79 -18.95
N ILE A 81 -20.08 8.66 -17.94
CA ILE A 81 -20.87 8.45 -16.72
C ILE A 81 -21.88 9.58 -16.59
N SER A 82 -23.15 9.25 -16.34
CA SER A 82 -24.24 10.20 -16.11
C SER A 82 -25.08 9.77 -14.90
N LYS A 83 -25.90 10.70 -14.38
CA LYS A 83 -26.89 10.43 -13.32
C LYS A 83 -26.28 9.85 -12.02
N GLY A 84 -25.12 10.36 -11.60
CA GLY A 84 -24.53 10.07 -10.30
C GLY A 84 -24.96 11.09 -9.22
N THR A 85 -24.81 10.73 -7.95
CA THR A 85 -25.01 11.66 -6.83
C THR A 85 -23.66 12.13 -6.30
N LEU A 86 -23.47 13.44 -6.16
CA LEU A 86 -22.25 14.01 -5.56
C LEU A 86 -22.48 14.36 -4.10
N ARG A 87 -21.49 14.08 -3.26
CA ARG A 87 -21.49 14.40 -1.83
C ARG A 87 -20.13 14.99 -1.45
N VAL A 88 -20.06 15.69 -0.32
CA VAL A 88 -18.79 16.15 0.22
C VAL A 88 -17.95 14.94 0.61
N ALA A 89 -16.71 14.88 0.13
CA ALA A 89 -15.83 13.74 0.35
C ALA A 89 -15.57 13.53 1.84
N ASN A 90 -15.71 12.28 2.30
CA ASN A 90 -15.41 11.98 3.69
C ASN A 90 -13.89 12.03 3.91
N LYS A 91 -13.43 13.02 4.68
CA LYS A 91 -11.99 13.23 4.96
C LYS A 91 -11.29 12.01 5.59
N GLN A 92 -12.03 11.12 6.24
CA GLN A 92 -11.48 9.90 6.85
C GLN A 92 -11.20 8.79 5.82
N PHE A 93 -11.87 8.80 4.66
CA PHE A 93 -11.84 7.70 3.68
C PHE A 93 -11.50 8.15 2.26
N LYS A 94 -11.22 9.44 2.03
CA LYS A 94 -10.86 9.95 0.70
C LYS A 94 -9.60 9.29 0.17
N THR A 95 -9.65 8.78 -1.05
CA THR A 95 -8.48 8.18 -1.71
C THR A 95 -7.80 9.14 -2.70
N VAL A 96 -8.52 10.18 -3.13
CA VAL A 96 -8.10 11.21 -4.10
C VAL A 96 -8.16 12.62 -3.51
N GLN A 97 -7.45 13.57 -4.11
CA GLN A 97 -7.49 15.00 -3.74
C GLN A 97 -8.68 15.70 -4.42
N ASN A 98 -9.89 15.46 -3.91
CA ASN A 98 -11.10 16.15 -4.33
C ASN A 98 -11.98 16.45 -3.10
N ASP A 99 -12.70 17.58 -3.14
CA ASP A 99 -13.64 17.98 -2.10
C ASP A 99 -14.98 17.24 -2.20
N TYR A 100 -15.25 16.62 -3.34
CA TYR A 100 -16.44 15.83 -3.59
C TYR A 100 -16.12 14.36 -3.87
N GLU A 101 -17.06 13.49 -3.50
CA GLU A 101 -17.10 12.08 -3.86
C GLU A 101 -18.41 11.79 -4.61
N MET A 102 -18.35 10.82 -5.52
CA MET A 102 -19.49 10.41 -6.34
C MET A 102 -20.05 9.09 -5.83
N THR A 103 -21.37 8.94 -5.85
CA THR A 103 -22.06 7.67 -5.65
C THR A 103 -22.87 7.34 -6.89
N LEU A 104 -22.68 6.16 -7.46
CA LEU A 104 -23.48 5.66 -8.58
C LEU A 104 -24.54 4.70 -8.04
N ASN A 105 -25.77 4.89 -8.51
CA ASN A 105 -26.94 4.07 -8.14
C ASN A 105 -27.39 3.23 -9.36
N GLU A 106 -28.45 2.44 -9.21
CA GLU A 106 -28.99 1.59 -10.28
C GLU A 106 -29.40 2.37 -11.53
N ASN A 107 -29.82 3.63 -11.35
CA ASN A 107 -30.26 4.54 -12.41
C ASN A 107 -29.12 5.28 -13.10
N SER A 108 -27.89 5.17 -12.57
CA SER A 108 -26.70 5.74 -13.21
C SER A 108 -26.43 5.04 -14.54
N GLU A 109 -25.97 5.80 -15.52
CA GLU A 109 -25.57 5.26 -16.82
C GLU A 109 -24.06 5.29 -16.91
N VAL A 110 -23.47 4.16 -17.28
CA VAL A 110 -22.03 3.98 -17.49
C VAL A 110 -21.90 3.36 -18.87
N GLU A 111 -21.25 4.03 -19.81
CA GLU A 111 -21.05 3.53 -21.17
C GLU A 111 -19.57 3.61 -21.54
N GLU A 112 -19.02 2.54 -22.11
CA GLU A 112 -17.62 2.52 -22.55
C GLU A 112 -17.45 3.42 -23.78
N ALA A 113 -16.41 4.24 -23.77
CA ALA A 113 -16.07 5.17 -24.85
C ALA A 113 -14.94 4.57 -25.71
N SER A 114 -15.28 3.60 -26.57
CA SER A 114 -14.33 2.82 -27.38
C SER A 114 -13.52 3.67 -28.36
N ASP A 115 -14.13 4.71 -28.94
CA ASP A 115 -13.57 5.44 -30.09
C ASP A 115 -12.70 6.66 -29.72
N GLU A 116 -12.58 7.02 -28.43
CA GLU A 116 -11.96 8.29 -28.02
C GLU A 116 -11.04 8.18 -26.79
N ALA A 117 -10.41 7.00 -26.61
CA ALA A 117 -9.43 6.77 -25.54
C ALA A 117 -8.23 7.73 -25.58
N ALA A 118 -7.99 8.39 -26.72
CA ALA A 118 -6.88 9.32 -26.94
C ALA A 118 -7.01 10.67 -26.20
N CYS A 119 -8.20 11.03 -25.68
CA CYS A 119 -8.45 12.38 -25.15
C CYS A 119 -8.27 12.50 -23.62
N ILE A 120 -8.12 11.38 -22.91
CA ILE A 120 -7.81 11.41 -21.48
C ILE A 120 -6.37 10.97 -21.28
N PRO A 121 -5.53 11.72 -20.54
CA PRO A 121 -4.15 11.33 -20.28
C PRO A 121 -4.07 9.94 -19.64
N GLU A 122 -3.13 9.12 -20.08
CA GLU A 122 -2.79 7.89 -19.36
C GLU A 122 -2.29 8.23 -17.96
N THR A 123 -2.51 7.31 -17.02
CA THR A 123 -2.08 7.46 -15.63
C THR A 123 -0.58 7.77 -15.60
N LYS A 124 -0.21 9.03 -15.35
CA LYS A 124 1.19 9.43 -15.26
C LYS A 124 1.80 8.82 -14.00
N PHE A 125 2.92 8.12 -14.17
CA PHE A 125 3.73 7.64 -13.05
C PHE A 125 4.72 8.74 -12.64
N LYS A 126 4.91 8.91 -11.33
CA LYS A 126 6.00 9.73 -10.80
C LYS A 126 7.01 8.81 -10.11
N PHE A 127 7.84 8.17 -10.91
CA PHE A 127 8.78 7.17 -10.41
C PHE A 127 9.82 7.80 -9.48
N VAL A 128 10.02 7.17 -8.33
CA VAL A 128 11.12 7.44 -7.41
C VAL A 128 12.14 6.31 -7.56
N PRO A 129 13.42 6.60 -7.85
CA PRO A 129 14.47 5.59 -7.87
C PRO A 129 14.56 4.83 -6.55
N ILE A 130 14.90 3.55 -6.59
CA ILE A 130 14.95 2.68 -5.41
C ILE A 130 15.92 3.24 -4.36
N ASP A 131 17.08 3.76 -4.78
CA ASP A 131 18.05 4.40 -3.89
C ASP A 131 17.49 5.61 -3.11
N GLN A 132 16.49 6.29 -3.66
CA GLN A 132 15.94 7.53 -3.10
C GLN A 132 14.69 7.30 -2.24
N LEU A 133 14.43 6.06 -1.82
CA LEU A 133 13.27 5.73 -0.99
C LEU A 133 13.43 6.14 0.49
N GLY A 134 14.66 6.40 0.95
CA GLY A 134 14.96 6.73 2.35
C GLY A 134 14.12 7.86 2.96
N PRO A 135 13.98 9.03 2.31
CA PRO A 135 13.16 10.14 2.81
C PRO A 135 11.66 9.83 2.97
N TYR A 136 11.16 8.79 2.30
CA TYR A 136 9.73 8.44 2.29
C TYR A 136 9.36 7.41 3.36
N VAL A 137 10.34 6.84 4.07
CA VAL A 137 10.12 5.81 5.09
C VAL A 137 9.16 6.32 6.16
N ASN A 138 8.05 5.60 6.35
CA ASN A 138 6.97 5.96 7.28
C ASN A 138 6.31 7.33 7.04
N SER A 139 6.55 7.95 5.86
CA SER A 139 5.81 9.12 5.43
C SER A 139 4.35 8.77 5.11
N LYS A 140 3.49 9.79 5.09
CA LYS A 140 2.13 9.69 4.57
C LYS A 140 2.11 9.70 3.04
N ASP A 141 3.19 10.16 2.42
CA ASP A 141 3.31 10.23 0.98
C ASP A 141 3.45 8.83 0.37
N LEU A 142 2.87 8.68 -0.81
CA LEU A 142 2.95 7.45 -1.57
C LEU A 142 3.91 7.65 -2.73
N VAL A 143 4.65 6.59 -3.06
CA VAL A 143 5.64 6.61 -4.13
C VAL A 143 5.21 5.70 -5.27
N ASP A 144 5.60 6.05 -6.49
CA ASP A 144 5.50 5.15 -7.63
C ASP A 144 6.90 4.59 -7.90
N VAL A 145 7.02 3.30 -8.23
CA VAL A 145 8.30 2.64 -8.49
C VAL A 145 8.20 1.82 -9.77
N ILE A 146 9.26 1.80 -10.56
CA ILE A 146 9.43 0.89 -11.68
C ILE A 146 10.71 0.07 -11.45
N GLY A 147 10.66 -1.21 -11.78
CA GLY A 147 11.83 -2.05 -11.65
C GLY A 147 11.66 -3.42 -12.32
N ILE A 148 12.73 -4.19 -12.36
CA ILE A 148 12.74 -5.56 -12.88
C ILE A 148 12.61 -6.52 -11.72
N VAL A 149 11.70 -7.48 -11.87
CA VAL A 149 11.47 -8.53 -10.89
C VAL A 149 12.63 -9.51 -10.93
N GLN A 150 13.31 -9.64 -9.78
CA GLN A 150 14.42 -10.56 -9.55
C GLN A 150 13.94 -11.89 -8.99
N SER A 151 12.98 -11.85 -8.06
CA SER A 151 12.42 -13.06 -7.47
C SER A 151 11.02 -12.79 -6.93
N VAL A 152 10.24 -13.87 -6.84
CA VAL A 152 8.85 -13.86 -6.37
C VAL A 152 8.71 -14.96 -5.33
N SER A 153 8.24 -14.61 -4.14
CA SER A 153 7.97 -15.59 -3.08
C SER A 153 6.69 -16.38 -3.37
N PRO A 154 6.51 -17.57 -2.78
CA PRO A 154 5.20 -18.21 -2.71
C PRO A 154 4.16 -17.32 -2.00
N THR A 155 2.87 -17.55 -2.26
CA THR A 155 1.80 -16.89 -1.48
C THR A 155 1.82 -17.36 -0.03
N MET A 156 1.80 -16.39 0.87
CA MET A 156 1.65 -16.59 2.31
C MET A 156 0.26 -16.10 2.76
N SER A 157 -0.23 -16.66 3.86
CA SER A 157 -1.48 -16.21 4.50
C SER A 157 -1.14 -15.58 5.85
N ILE A 158 -1.40 -14.28 6.01
CA ILE A 158 -1.13 -13.54 7.24
C ILE A 158 -2.42 -13.20 7.96
N ARG A 159 -2.51 -13.56 9.24
CA ARG A 159 -3.62 -13.18 10.11
C ARG A 159 -3.43 -11.76 10.64
N ARG A 160 -4.34 -10.85 10.29
CA ARG A 160 -4.32 -9.46 10.77
C ARG A 160 -4.67 -9.42 12.25
N LYS A 161 -3.81 -8.78 13.05
CA LYS A 161 -4.03 -8.63 14.51
C LYS A 161 -5.25 -7.77 14.86
N SER A 162 -5.66 -6.86 13.97
CA SER A 162 -6.74 -5.90 14.22
C SER A 162 -8.14 -6.51 14.18
N ASN A 163 -8.37 -7.43 13.24
CA ASN A 163 -9.70 -8.00 12.97
C ASN A 163 -9.66 -9.54 12.84
N ASN A 164 -8.52 -10.16 13.12
CA ASN A 164 -8.30 -11.60 13.10
C ASN A 164 -8.50 -12.27 11.73
N GLU A 165 -8.63 -11.48 10.67
CA GLU A 165 -8.87 -11.90 9.29
C GLU A 165 -7.58 -12.40 8.63
N THR A 166 -7.67 -13.48 7.87
CA THR A 166 -6.55 -14.04 7.11
C THR A 166 -6.47 -13.38 5.74
N VAL A 167 -5.34 -12.74 5.46
CA VAL A 167 -5.12 -11.97 4.23
C VAL A 167 -3.95 -12.58 3.46
N PRO A 168 -4.10 -12.86 2.15
CA PRO A 168 -2.99 -13.36 1.35
C PRO A 168 -1.96 -12.25 1.11
N LYS A 169 -0.69 -12.63 1.18
CA LYS A 169 0.48 -11.78 0.96
C LYS A 169 1.45 -12.49 0.03
N ARG A 170 2.08 -11.76 -0.88
CA ARG A 170 3.20 -12.25 -1.70
C ARG A 170 4.28 -11.19 -1.79
N ASP A 171 5.52 -11.56 -1.60
CA ASP A 171 6.66 -10.63 -1.66
C ASP A 171 7.38 -10.80 -3.01
N ILE A 172 7.64 -9.68 -3.68
CA ILE A 172 8.47 -9.64 -4.88
C ILE A 172 9.72 -8.80 -4.62
N VAL A 173 10.85 -9.20 -5.18
CA VAL A 173 12.09 -8.42 -5.14
C VAL A 173 12.25 -7.70 -6.46
N VAL A 174 12.38 -6.38 -6.39
CA VAL A 174 12.43 -5.50 -7.56
C VAL A 174 13.76 -4.76 -7.56
N ALA A 175 14.37 -4.64 -8.74
CA ALA A 175 15.65 -3.95 -8.98
C ALA A 175 15.50 -2.82 -9.99
N ASP A 176 16.35 -1.79 -9.90
CA ASP A 176 16.41 -0.69 -10.87
C ASP A 176 17.85 -0.36 -11.30
N GLU A 177 17.99 0.65 -12.16
CA GLU A 177 19.26 1.16 -12.68
C GLU A 177 20.25 1.64 -11.59
N THR A 178 19.78 1.84 -10.36
CA THR A 178 20.64 2.22 -9.22
C THR A 178 21.41 1.03 -8.64
N LYS A 179 21.24 -0.18 -9.22
CA LYS A 179 21.87 -1.44 -8.75
C LYS A 179 21.43 -1.81 -7.33
N LYS A 180 20.26 -1.33 -6.92
CA LYS A 180 19.65 -1.63 -5.63
C LYS A 180 18.40 -2.47 -5.80
N THR A 181 18.14 -3.32 -4.81
CA THR A 181 16.92 -4.13 -4.74
C THR A 181 16.04 -3.69 -3.57
N VAL A 182 14.73 -3.82 -3.74
CA VAL A 182 13.74 -3.56 -2.69
C VAL A 182 12.67 -4.64 -2.70
N VAL A 183 12.19 -5.01 -1.52
CA VAL A 183 11.07 -5.94 -1.36
C VAL A 183 9.76 -5.17 -1.47
N VAL A 184 8.86 -5.63 -2.34
CA VAL A 184 7.49 -5.13 -2.46
C VAL A 184 6.51 -6.21 -2.00
N SER A 185 5.74 -5.91 -0.96
CA SER A 185 4.66 -6.77 -0.47
C SER A 185 3.35 -6.48 -1.21
N LEU A 186 2.88 -7.47 -1.96
CA LEU A 186 1.57 -7.52 -2.57
C LEU A 186 0.56 -8.13 -1.58
N TRP A 187 -0.68 -7.62 -1.57
CA TRP A 187 -1.73 -8.04 -0.66
C TRP A 187 -3.04 -8.35 -1.39
N ASN A 188 -3.88 -9.18 -0.77
CA ASN A 188 -5.21 -9.54 -1.28
C ASN A 188 -5.12 -10.11 -2.71
N GLU A 189 -5.99 -9.63 -3.60
CA GLU A 189 -6.06 -10.06 -4.99
C GLU A 189 -4.75 -9.81 -5.74
N LEU A 190 -4.05 -8.70 -5.49
CA LEU A 190 -2.74 -8.46 -6.11
C LEU A 190 -1.72 -9.55 -5.76
N ALA A 191 -1.81 -10.18 -4.57
CA ALA A 191 -0.93 -11.28 -4.20
C ALA A 191 -1.28 -12.59 -4.92
N THR A 192 -2.55 -12.81 -5.26
CA THR A 192 -3.03 -14.07 -5.84
C THR A 192 -3.18 -14.04 -7.37
N THR A 193 -3.44 -12.87 -7.97
CA THR A 193 -3.60 -12.72 -9.42
C THR A 193 -2.28 -12.26 -10.04
N VAL A 194 -1.97 -10.96 -9.93
CA VAL A 194 -0.75 -10.36 -10.49
C VAL A 194 0.50 -10.98 -9.89
N GLY A 195 0.47 -11.28 -8.59
CA GLY A 195 1.55 -11.99 -7.93
C GLY A 195 1.80 -13.40 -8.48
N GLN A 196 0.75 -14.10 -8.93
CA GLN A 196 0.87 -15.40 -9.60
C GLN A 196 1.40 -15.26 -11.01
N GLU A 197 0.86 -14.31 -11.79
CA GLU A 197 1.38 -13.98 -13.12
C GLU A 197 2.88 -13.66 -13.09
N LEU A 198 3.32 -12.84 -12.12
CA LEU A 198 4.73 -12.51 -11.93
C LEU A 198 5.59 -13.72 -11.56
N GLN A 199 5.05 -14.67 -10.80
CA GLN A 199 5.75 -15.90 -10.47
C GLN A 199 5.93 -16.78 -11.71
N ASP A 200 4.88 -16.90 -12.52
CA ASP A 200 4.88 -17.76 -13.72
C ASP A 200 5.84 -17.25 -14.81
N ILE A 201 6.08 -15.92 -14.84
CA ILE A 201 7.00 -15.29 -15.80
C ILE A 201 8.33 -14.83 -15.17
N ALA A 202 8.61 -15.19 -13.92
CA ALA A 202 9.77 -14.71 -13.17
C ALA A 202 11.11 -14.97 -13.90
N ASP A 203 11.22 -16.12 -14.58
CA ASP A 203 12.42 -16.51 -15.36
C ASP A 203 12.73 -15.55 -16.52
N LYS A 204 11.74 -14.76 -16.96
CA LYS A 204 11.90 -13.74 -18.02
C LYS A 204 12.29 -12.37 -17.45
N SER A 205 12.45 -12.26 -16.13
CA SER A 205 12.72 -11.03 -15.39
C SER A 205 11.79 -9.89 -15.85
N PRO A 206 10.46 -9.97 -15.61
CA PRO A 206 9.51 -8.99 -16.12
C PRO A 206 9.77 -7.60 -15.53
N VAL A 207 9.43 -6.55 -16.29
CA VAL A 207 9.42 -5.17 -15.76
C VAL A 207 8.08 -4.94 -15.10
N VAL A 208 8.08 -4.40 -13.89
CA VAL A 208 6.87 -4.03 -13.15
C VAL A 208 6.87 -2.53 -12.87
N ALA A 209 5.76 -1.86 -13.16
CA ALA A 209 5.52 -0.49 -12.71
C ALA A 209 4.39 -0.51 -11.67
N ILE A 210 4.64 0.08 -10.51
CA ILE A 210 3.71 0.06 -9.38
C ILE A 210 3.42 1.47 -8.92
N LYS A 211 2.14 1.84 -8.92
CA LYS A 211 1.65 3.13 -8.46
C LYS A 211 1.18 3.07 -7.00
N SER A 212 1.36 4.16 -6.27
CA SER A 212 0.81 4.37 -4.92
C SER A 212 1.27 3.33 -3.89
N LEU A 213 2.57 3.14 -3.74
CA LEU A 213 3.19 2.29 -2.73
C LEU A 213 3.42 3.05 -1.42
N LYS A 214 3.23 2.34 -0.30
CA LYS A 214 3.64 2.83 1.02
C LYS A 214 5.06 2.37 1.30
N VAL A 215 5.93 3.29 1.69
CA VAL A 215 7.30 2.98 2.12
C VAL A 215 7.33 2.70 3.63
N GLY A 216 7.85 1.53 3.99
CA GLY A 216 8.05 1.11 5.38
C GLY A 216 9.50 0.69 5.64
N ASP A 217 9.81 0.41 6.90
CA ASP A 217 11.18 0.13 7.38
C ASP A 217 11.45 -1.36 7.67
N PHE A 218 10.62 -2.26 7.14
CA PHE A 218 10.80 -3.69 7.35
C PHE A 218 12.08 -4.18 6.66
N GLN A 219 13.03 -4.72 7.44
CA GLN A 219 14.35 -5.18 6.98
C GLN A 219 15.17 -4.10 6.23
N GLY A 220 15.05 -2.85 6.67
CA GLY A 220 15.71 -1.71 6.04
C GLY A 220 14.67 -0.81 5.40
N ILE A 221 14.48 -0.91 4.08
CA ILE A 221 13.42 -0.21 3.36
C ILE A 221 12.62 -1.24 2.57
N SER A 222 11.30 -1.14 2.67
CA SER A 222 10.35 -2.04 2.02
C SER A 222 9.17 -1.25 1.48
N LEU A 223 8.50 -1.81 0.47
CA LEU A 223 7.34 -1.22 -0.16
C LEU A 223 6.13 -2.13 0.08
N SER A 224 4.98 -1.55 0.31
CA SER A 224 3.72 -2.29 0.48
C SER A 224 2.65 -1.71 -0.41
N THR A 225 1.93 -2.58 -1.11
CA THR A 225 0.73 -2.16 -1.82
C THR A 225 -0.39 -1.80 -0.84
N LEU A 226 -1.27 -0.93 -1.32
CA LEU A 226 -2.50 -0.48 -0.70
C LEU A 226 -3.66 -0.91 -1.60
N GLY A 227 -4.89 -0.83 -1.10
CA GLY A 227 -6.08 -1.18 -1.90
C GLY A 227 -6.29 -0.32 -3.15
N LYS A 228 -5.58 0.80 -3.27
CA LYS A 228 -5.59 1.68 -4.46
C LYS A 228 -4.34 1.56 -5.33
N SER A 229 -3.36 0.74 -4.93
CA SER A 229 -2.14 0.55 -5.71
C SER A 229 -2.45 -0.14 -7.02
N ILE A 230 -1.75 0.27 -8.07
CA ILE A 230 -1.90 -0.29 -9.42
C ILE A 230 -0.58 -0.96 -9.77
N VAL A 231 -0.63 -2.22 -10.16
CA VAL A 231 0.54 -2.97 -10.61
C VAL A 231 0.37 -3.25 -12.10
N GLN A 232 1.31 -2.80 -12.91
CA GLN A 232 1.35 -3.08 -14.35
C GLN A 232 2.57 -3.95 -14.67
N VAL A 233 2.31 -5.09 -15.31
CA VAL A 233 3.34 -6.04 -15.76
C VAL A 233 3.69 -5.72 -17.21
N ASN A 234 4.98 -5.56 -17.49
CA ASN A 234 5.55 -5.17 -18.78
C ASN A 234 4.81 -4.00 -19.46
N PRO A 235 4.67 -2.84 -18.79
CA PRO A 235 3.99 -1.68 -19.38
C PRO A 235 4.75 -1.18 -20.61
N VAL A 236 4.03 -0.71 -21.64
CA VAL A 236 4.62 -0.17 -22.88
C VAL A 236 4.91 1.32 -22.71
N ILE A 237 5.83 1.67 -21.81
CA ILE A 237 6.26 3.05 -21.52
C ILE A 237 7.74 3.25 -21.81
N SER A 238 8.21 4.51 -21.86
CA SER A 238 9.61 4.81 -22.21
C SER A 238 10.60 4.28 -21.17
N GLU A 239 10.21 4.35 -19.91
CA GLU A 239 10.97 3.97 -18.72
C GLU A 239 11.16 2.45 -18.65
N SER A 240 10.15 1.67 -19.05
CA SER A 240 10.25 0.20 -19.07
C SER A 240 11.21 -0.28 -20.15
N LYS A 241 11.23 0.38 -21.32
CA LYS A 241 12.21 0.10 -22.39
C LYS A 241 13.63 0.43 -21.96
N LYS A 242 13.84 1.59 -21.33
CA LYS A 242 15.15 1.98 -20.77
C LYS A 242 15.65 0.96 -19.77
N LEU A 243 14.80 0.58 -18.83
CA LEU A 243 15.15 -0.38 -17.78
C LEU A 243 15.43 -1.78 -18.33
N ARG A 244 14.65 -2.23 -19.32
CA ARG A 244 14.90 -3.50 -20.03
C ARG A 244 16.27 -3.49 -20.70
N ASN A 245 16.59 -2.43 -21.44
CA ASN A 245 17.89 -2.29 -22.12
C ASN A 245 19.06 -2.29 -21.12
N TRP A 246 18.92 -1.59 -19.99
CA TRP A 246 19.92 -1.57 -18.93
C TRP A 246 20.15 -2.98 -18.35
N TYR A 247 19.08 -3.72 -18.10
CA TYR A 247 19.20 -5.06 -17.51
C TYR A 247 19.80 -6.09 -18.45
N ASP A 248 19.44 -6.03 -19.73
CA ASP A 248 19.99 -6.93 -20.75
C ASP A 248 21.46 -6.62 -21.09
N SER A 249 21.95 -5.41 -20.80
CA SER A 249 23.34 -5.01 -21.05
C SER A 249 24.27 -5.23 -19.86
N GLU A 250 23.92 -4.73 -18.67
CA GLU A 250 24.78 -4.82 -17.48
C GLU A 250 24.08 -5.38 -16.23
N GLY A 251 22.76 -5.24 -16.14
CA GLY A 251 22.03 -5.55 -14.91
C GLY A 251 22.00 -7.04 -14.54
N LYS A 252 21.98 -7.97 -15.52
CA LYS A 252 21.93 -9.43 -15.25
C LYS A 252 23.12 -9.96 -14.46
N GLU A 253 24.31 -9.47 -14.76
CA GLU A 253 25.58 -9.96 -14.18
C GLU A 253 26.02 -9.12 -12.98
N THR A 254 25.35 -8.00 -12.71
CA THR A 254 25.73 -7.07 -11.64
C THR A 254 25.20 -7.56 -10.30
N SER A 255 26.08 -7.71 -9.31
CA SER A 255 25.66 -7.93 -7.92
C SER A 255 24.91 -6.71 -7.40
N MET A 256 23.66 -6.89 -7.02
CA MET A 256 22.80 -5.81 -6.51
C MET A 256 22.66 -5.89 -5.00
N ALA A 257 22.75 -4.75 -4.35
CA ALA A 257 22.63 -4.64 -2.89
C ALA A 257 21.17 -4.31 -2.51
N SER A 258 20.67 -4.83 -1.39
CA SER A 258 19.38 -4.36 -0.87
C SER A 258 19.50 -2.87 -0.54
N VAL A 259 18.47 -2.07 -0.87
CA VAL A 259 18.44 -0.63 -0.56
C VAL A 259 18.66 -0.34 0.94
N GLY A 260 18.35 -1.33 1.79
CA GLY A 260 18.59 -1.29 3.23
C GLY A 260 19.96 -1.80 3.69
N SER A 261 20.79 -2.37 2.82
CA SER A 261 22.08 -2.95 3.18
C SER A 261 23.08 -1.85 3.55
N GLY A 262 23.47 -1.79 4.83
CA GLY A 262 24.33 -0.74 5.39
C GLY A 262 23.60 0.21 6.35
N LEU A 263 22.27 0.28 6.30
CA LEU A 263 21.50 0.71 7.46
C LEU A 263 21.61 -0.42 8.47
N SER A 264 22.35 -0.23 9.57
CA SER A 264 22.46 -1.26 10.60
C SER A 264 21.05 -1.77 10.90
N PRO A 265 20.81 -3.10 10.85
CA PRO A 265 19.56 -3.62 11.35
C PRO A 265 19.52 -3.15 12.79
N SER A 266 18.63 -2.20 13.12
CA SER A 266 18.25 -2.04 14.50
C SER A 266 17.77 -3.43 14.90
N THR A 267 18.56 -4.12 15.71
CA THR A 267 18.31 -5.47 16.15
C THR A 267 16.95 -5.47 16.83
N LYS A 268 15.89 -5.80 16.07
CA LYS A 268 14.52 -6.22 16.43
C LYS A 268 13.53 -5.79 15.32
N SER A 269 12.95 -6.78 14.65
CA SER A 269 11.55 -6.82 14.18
C SER A 269 10.85 -5.46 13.98
N GLY A 270 10.88 -4.94 12.75
CA GLY A 270 10.06 -3.81 12.28
C GLY A 270 10.34 -2.50 13.01
N GLY A 271 10.57 -1.40 12.29
CA GLY A 271 10.73 -0.11 12.94
C GLY A 271 9.41 0.29 13.60
N ARG A 272 9.37 0.07 14.91
CA ARG A 272 8.30 0.51 15.78
C ARG A 272 8.48 2.00 15.96
N SER A 273 7.68 2.80 15.27
CA SER A 273 7.64 4.22 15.59
C SER A 273 7.08 4.38 17.00
N MET A 274 7.84 5.06 17.86
CA MET A 274 7.41 5.42 19.22
C MET A 274 6.09 6.20 19.23
N TYR A 275 5.62 6.70 18.08
CA TYR A 275 4.38 7.47 17.94
C TYR A 275 3.24 6.66 17.32
N SER A 276 3.49 5.77 16.35
CA SER A 276 2.44 4.95 15.71
C SER A 276 2.12 3.68 16.47
N ASP A 277 3.12 3.10 17.15
CA ASP A 277 3.01 1.79 17.81
C ASP A 277 2.73 1.94 19.31
N ARG A 278 2.13 3.08 19.70
CA ARG A 278 1.73 3.33 21.08
C ARG A 278 0.52 2.50 21.43
N VAL A 279 0.67 1.68 22.45
CA VAL A 279 -0.43 0.96 23.09
C VAL A 279 -0.73 1.57 24.45
N SER A 280 -1.97 1.44 24.93
CA SER A 280 -2.32 1.79 26.30
C SER A 280 -1.88 0.70 27.28
N LEU A 281 -1.78 1.03 28.57
CA LEU A 281 -1.53 0.03 29.63
C LEU A 281 -2.55 -1.13 29.58
N ALA A 282 -3.80 -0.82 29.23
CA ALA A 282 -4.87 -1.81 29.12
C ALA A 282 -4.54 -2.92 28.10
N HIS A 283 -3.84 -2.61 27.00
CA HIS A 283 -3.45 -3.60 25.99
C HIS A 283 -2.53 -4.70 26.56
N ILE A 284 -1.72 -4.36 27.57
CA ILE A 284 -0.80 -5.28 28.23
C ILE A 284 -1.58 -6.10 29.26
N THR A 285 -2.41 -5.45 30.07
CA THR A 285 -3.13 -6.12 31.16
C THR A 285 -4.31 -6.97 30.69
N SER A 286 -4.89 -6.66 29.53
CA SER A 286 -6.04 -7.40 29.00
C SER A 286 -5.67 -8.67 28.24
N ASN A 287 -4.40 -8.88 27.91
CA ASN A 287 -3.96 -10.02 27.12
C ASN A 287 -2.93 -10.87 27.90
N PRO A 288 -3.38 -11.92 28.61
CA PRO A 288 -2.50 -12.74 29.44
C PRO A 288 -1.49 -13.58 28.65
N SER A 289 -1.72 -13.86 27.36
CA SER A 289 -0.79 -14.60 26.50
C SER A 289 0.21 -13.71 25.75
N LEU A 290 0.26 -12.42 26.08
CA LEU A 290 1.19 -11.48 25.47
C LEU A 290 2.63 -11.82 25.84
N GLY A 291 3.40 -12.33 24.89
CA GLY A 291 4.83 -12.61 25.08
C GLY A 291 5.15 -14.05 25.50
N GLU A 292 4.17 -14.95 25.50
CA GLU A 292 4.30 -16.33 26.00
C GLU A 292 5.25 -17.18 25.13
N ASP A 293 5.06 -17.19 23.80
CA ASP A 293 5.93 -17.95 22.88
C ASP A 293 7.07 -17.12 22.27
N LYS A 294 6.83 -15.82 22.05
CA LYS A 294 7.76 -14.92 21.36
C LYS A 294 7.74 -13.54 22.01
N PRO A 295 8.89 -12.86 22.12
CA PRO A 295 8.95 -11.54 22.73
C PRO A 295 8.06 -10.54 21.99
N ALA A 296 7.11 -9.97 22.73
CA ALA A 296 6.31 -8.84 22.27
C ALA A 296 7.02 -7.54 22.67
N PHE A 297 7.39 -6.72 21.69
CA PHE A 297 7.79 -5.34 21.94
C PHE A 297 6.56 -4.43 21.79
N PHE A 298 6.61 -3.21 22.31
CA PHE A 298 5.61 -2.14 22.11
C PHE A 298 6.18 -0.81 22.63
N SER A 299 5.55 0.32 22.26
CA SER A 299 5.85 1.63 22.85
C SER A 299 4.70 2.08 23.73
N ILE A 300 5.00 2.77 24.83
CA ILE A 300 3.97 3.33 25.70
C ILE A 300 4.35 4.75 26.13
N ARG A 301 3.32 5.59 26.33
CA ARG A 301 3.46 6.87 27.04
C ARG A 301 2.92 6.67 28.45
N ALA A 302 3.80 6.77 29.44
CA ALA A 302 3.47 6.60 30.84
C ALA A 302 4.26 7.60 31.70
N TYR A 303 3.81 7.79 32.94
CA TYR A 303 4.54 8.51 33.98
C TYR A 303 5.02 7.50 35.02
N ILE A 304 6.23 7.68 35.53
CA ILE A 304 6.74 6.87 36.63
C ILE A 304 6.01 7.30 37.90
N SER A 305 5.18 6.43 38.45
CA SER A 305 4.44 6.71 39.69
C SER A 305 5.23 6.36 40.94
N PHE A 306 5.96 5.25 40.91
CA PHE A 306 6.67 4.73 42.06
C PHE A 306 7.82 3.81 41.61
N ILE A 307 8.97 3.94 42.27
CA ILE A 307 10.10 3.03 42.13
C ILE A 307 10.24 2.31 43.46
N LYS A 308 10.13 0.98 43.45
CA LYS A 308 10.23 0.14 44.65
C LYS A 308 11.59 0.35 45.35
N PRO A 309 11.64 0.92 46.56
CA PRO A 309 12.91 1.22 47.25
C PRO A 309 13.70 -0.03 47.64
N ASP A 310 12.97 -1.12 47.88
CA ASP A 310 13.47 -2.43 48.27
C ASP A 310 14.00 -3.27 47.09
N GLN A 311 13.72 -2.84 45.85
CA GLN A 311 14.18 -3.54 44.66
C GLN A 311 15.59 -3.08 44.26
N SER A 312 16.54 -4.01 44.26
CA SER A 312 17.91 -3.74 43.78
C SER A 312 17.91 -3.34 42.30
N MET A 313 18.17 -2.05 42.02
CA MET A 313 18.19 -1.50 40.66
C MET A 313 19.55 -1.61 39.95
N TRP A 314 20.58 -2.00 40.66
CA TRP A 314 21.95 -2.09 40.16
C TRP A 314 22.65 -3.29 40.77
N TYR A 315 23.65 -3.83 40.07
CA TYR A 315 24.45 -4.95 40.54
C TYR A 315 25.92 -4.72 40.20
N ARG A 316 26.82 -5.30 41.00
CA ARG A 316 28.26 -5.28 40.70
C ARG A 316 28.53 -6.20 39.51
N ALA A 317 29.15 -5.67 38.46
CA ALA A 317 29.39 -6.40 37.21
C ALA A 317 30.86 -6.39 36.82
N CYS A 318 31.30 -7.45 36.14
CA CYS A 318 32.61 -7.47 35.48
C CYS A 318 32.65 -6.43 34.35
N LYS A 319 33.66 -5.56 34.33
CA LYS A 319 33.77 -4.42 33.38
C LYS A 319 33.85 -4.84 31.91
N THR A 320 34.29 -6.05 31.60
CA THR A 320 34.49 -6.53 30.23
C THR A 320 33.32 -7.36 29.69
N CYS A 321 32.60 -8.10 30.54
CA CYS A 321 31.52 -9.00 30.09
C CYS A 321 30.15 -8.70 30.67
N ASN A 322 30.03 -7.69 31.54
CA ASN A 322 28.79 -7.25 32.21
C ASN A 322 28.08 -8.35 33.04
N LYS A 323 28.74 -9.49 33.33
CA LYS A 323 28.17 -10.53 34.21
C LYS A 323 28.17 -10.08 35.67
N LYS A 324 27.09 -10.41 36.39
CA LYS A 324 26.95 -10.13 37.83
C LYS A 324 28.01 -10.87 38.62
N MET A 325 28.72 -10.14 39.47
CA MET A 325 29.68 -10.69 40.41
C MET A 325 28.97 -11.06 41.70
N THR A 326 29.33 -12.22 42.25
CA THR A 326 28.85 -12.71 43.56
C THR A 326 30.05 -12.85 44.47
N ASP A 327 29.91 -12.45 45.74
CA ASP A 327 30.95 -12.63 46.74
C ASP A 327 31.12 -14.13 47.02
N ALA A 328 32.16 -14.74 46.46
CA ALA A 328 32.60 -16.06 46.89
C ALA A 328 33.43 -15.89 48.17
N LEU A 329 32.95 -16.45 49.28
CA LEU A 329 33.66 -16.55 50.55
C LEU A 329 35.09 -17.09 50.31
N GLY A 330 36.10 -16.23 50.45
CA GLY A 330 37.52 -16.60 50.42
C GLY A 330 38.31 -16.21 49.16
N GLY A 331 37.69 -15.65 48.12
CA GLY A 331 38.39 -15.22 46.91
C GLY A 331 38.61 -13.71 46.89
N GLY A 332 39.62 -13.21 47.61
CA GLY A 332 40.06 -11.83 47.41
C GLY A 332 40.57 -11.67 45.98
N TYR A 333 39.98 -10.74 45.21
CA TYR A 333 40.64 -9.63 44.52
C TYR A 333 39.57 -8.77 43.83
N TRP A 334 39.76 -7.46 43.98
CA TRP A 334 38.82 -6.36 43.71
C TRP A 334 38.94 -5.81 42.29
#